data_AF-A0A953J991-F1
#
_entry.id   AF-A0A953J991-F1
#
_cell.length_a   1.000
_cell.length_b   1.000
_cell.length_c   1.000
_cell.angle_alpha   90.00
_cell.angle_beta   90.00
_cell.angle_gamma   90.00
#
_symmetry.space_group_name_H-M   'P 1'
#
loop_
_entity.id
_entity.type
_entity.pdbx_description
1 polymer ?
#
loop_
_entity_poly.entity_id
_entity_poly.type
_entity_poly.pdbx_seq_one_letter_code
_entity_poly.pdbx_strand_id
1 'polypeptide(L)'
;MFIEAQDSGSSPQGVVEVMLKAEIKTHLKDHYLLEKAGTYHGEPRYPMLVNIDGQAATWEVEGKKESAPNYIDKSVKRNPERGEGMKYSLSKRIWLSPGSHRVFFGLPGDRVSKEVVITVEEGKPSVLEFKPVYRRYRTQGSIFTRGVSRLKAFWNGTLLP
;
A
#
# COMPACT_ATOMS: atom_id res chain seq x y z
N MET A 1 -9.10 14.74 12.50
CA MET A 1 -9.78 14.90 11.19
C MET A 1 -8.71 14.98 10.13
N PHE A 2 -8.78 14.14 9.09
CA PHE A 2 -7.86 14.24 7.95
C PHE A 2 -8.58 14.83 6.74
N ILE A 3 -7.82 15.54 5.91
CA ILE A 3 -8.32 16.15 4.68
C ILE A 3 -7.48 15.62 3.53
N GLU A 4 -8.09 15.07 2.48
CA GLU A 4 -7.37 14.76 1.26
C GLU A 4 -6.93 16.05 0.57
N ALA A 5 -5.64 16.19 0.29
CA ALA A 5 -5.13 17.35 -0.41
C ALA A 5 -5.57 17.28 -1.89
N GLN A 6 -6.15 18.35 -2.41
CA GLN A 6 -6.27 18.55 -3.85
C GLN A 6 -4.93 19.10 -4.39
N ASP A 7 -4.56 18.74 -5.61
CA ASP A 7 -3.25 19.04 -6.21
C ASP A 7 -2.93 20.55 -6.35
N SER A 8 -3.87 21.46 -6.06
CA SER A 8 -3.74 22.91 -6.30
C SER A 8 -4.09 23.81 -5.11
N GLY A 9 -4.23 23.29 -3.89
CA GLY A 9 -4.53 24.09 -2.70
C GLY A 9 -3.27 24.50 -1.91
N SER A 10 -3.20 25.76 -1.46
CA SER A 10 -2.29 26.15 -0.38
C SER A 10 -2.61 25.33 0.89
N SER A 11 -1.57 24.91 1.62
CA SER A 11 -1.74 24.20 2.90
C SER A 11 -2.63 25.02 3.82
N PRO A 12 -3.70 24.44 4.40
CA PRO A 12 -4.39 25.09 5.51
C PRO A 12 -3.39 25.39 6.63
N GLN A 13 -3.59 26.47 7.37
CA GLN A 13 -2.75 26.75 8.55
C GLN A 13 -3.01 25.69 9.63
N GLY A 14 -1.96 25.28 10.34
CA GLY A 14 -2.06 24.33 11.46
C GLY A 14 -2.25 22.86 11.05
N VAL A 15 -1.98 22.51 9.79
CA VAL A 15 -1.90 21.11 9.33
C VAL A 15 -0.59 20.85 8.62
N VAL A 16 -0.22 19.57 8.56
CA VAL A 16 1.04 19.06 8.01
C VAL A 16 0.71 18.08 6.91
N GLU A 17 1.43 18.19 5.79
CA GLU A 17 1.30 17.24 4.69
C GLU A 17 1.92 15.90 5.07
N VAL A 18 1.14 14.83 4.94
CA VAL A 18 1.61 13.46 4.98
C VAL A 18 1.32 12.80 3.64
N MET A 19 2.36 12.23 3.03
CA MET A 19 2.24 11.42 1.83
C MET A 19 2.04 9.96 2.21
N LEU A 20 0.84 9.44 1.97
CA LEU A 20 0.51 8.03 2.15
C LEU A 20 0.83 7.28 0.86
N LYS A 21 1.70 6.28 0.95
CA LYS A 21 2.12 5.43 -0.16
C LYS A 21 1.78 3.97 0.11
N ALA A 22 1.34 3.26 -0.91
CA ALA A 22 1.28 1.81 -0.90
C ALA A 22 1.47 1.28 -2.31
N GLU A 23 2.17 0.16 -2.43
CA GLU A 23 2.32 -0.52 -3.71
C GLU A 23 2.07 -1.99 -3.55
N ILE A 24 1.17 -2.55 -4.34
CA ILE A 24 0.92 -3.99 -4.36
C ILE A 24 0.93 -4.49 -5.79
N LYS A 25 1.39 -5.72 -5.96
CA LYS A 25 1.26 -6.47 -7.20
C LYS A 25 0.41 -7.70 -6.94
N THR A 26 -0.48 -8.02 -7.87
CA THR A 26 -1.30 -9.25 -7.85
C THR A 26 -1.08 -10.02 -9.15
N HIS A 27 -1.45 -11.30 -9.20
CA HIS A 27 -1.54 -12.01 -10.47
C HIS A 27 -2.54 -11.33 -11.40
N LEU A 28 -2.37 -11.58 -12.71
CA LEU A 28 -3.34 -11.17 -13.72
C LEU A 28 -4.62 -11.99 -13.59
N LYS A 29 -5.73 -11.45 -14.09
CA LYS A 29 -7.01 -12.15 -14.16
C LYS A 29 -6.84 -13.53 -14.80
N ASP A 30 -7.59 -14.51 -14.30
CA ASP A 30 -7.60 -15.91 -14.77
C ASP A 30 -6.29 -16.70 -14.54
N HIS A 31 -5.34 -16.17 -13.74
CA HIS A 31 -4.14 -16.91 -13.34
C HIS A 31 -4.46 -18.21 -12.61
N TYR A 32 -5.52 -18.22 -11.79
CA TYR A 32 -6.06 -19.42 -11.16
C TYR A 32 -7.44 -19.74 -11.73
N LEU A 33 -7.66 -21.01 -12.08
CA LEU A 33 -8.96 -21.50 -12.58
C LEU A 33 -10.12 -21.29 -11.59
N LEU A 34 -9.81 -21.33 -10.29
CA LEU A 34 -10.78 -21.13 -9.21
C LEU A 34 -10.23 -20.09 -8.25
N GLU A 35 -10.58 -18.84 -8.49
CA GLU A 35 -10.29 -17.74 -7.59
C GLU A 35 -11.50 -17.40 -6.73
N LYS A 36 -11.27 -17.09 -5.45
CA LYS A 36 -12.35 -16.68 -4.55
C LYS A 36 -12.88 -15.32 -4.99
N ALA A 37 -14.20 -15.15 -4.99
CA ALA A 37 -14.79 -13.84 -5.23
C ALA A 37 -14.27 -12.80 -4.22
N GLY A 38 -14.08 -11.57 -4.71
CA GLY A 38 -13.67 -10.43 -3.89
C GLY A 38 -12.18 -10.36 -3.57
N THR A 39 -11.29 -11.06 -4.30
CA THR A 39 -9.83 -10.86 -4.19
C THR A 39 -9.34 -9.61 -4.92
N TYR A 40 -10.08 -9.14 -5.93
CA TYR A 40 -9.71 -8.03 -6.81
C TYR A 40 -8.38 -8.23 -7.56
N HIS A 41 -7.80 -9.43 -7.53
CA HIS A 41 -6.50 -9.71 -8.14
C HIS A 41 -6.62 -9.67 -9.67
N GLY A 42 -5.80 -8.83 -10.30
CA GLY A 42 -5.76 -8.69 -11.74
C GLY A 42 -6.89 -7.84 -12.32
N GLU A 43 -7.79 -7.33 -11.49
CA GLU A 43 -8.85 -6.43 -11.90
C GLU A 43 -8.29 -5.03 -12.24
N PRO A 44 -8.96 -4.25 -13.12
CA PRO A 44 -8.47 -2.92 -13.52
C PRO A 44 -8.34 -1.92 -12.36
N ARG A 45 -9.06 -2.15 -11.26
CA ARG A 45 -9.03 -1.32 -10.05
C ARG A 45 -8.97 -2.20 -8.80
N TYR A 46 -8.24 -1.73 -7.79
CA TYR A 46 -8.12 -2.39 -6.50
C TYR A 46 -8.52 -1.42 -5.38
N PRO A 47 -9.52 -1.75 -4.55
CA PRO A 47 -9.89 -0.92 -3.42
C PRO A 47 -8.84 -1.01 -2.30
N MET A 48 -8.34 0.13 -1.85
CA MET A 48 -7.48 0.26 -0.67
C MET A 48 -8.23 1.03 0.42
N LEU A 49 -8.31 0.46 1.61
CA LEU A 49 -9.03 1.04 2.73
C LEU A 49 -8.07 1.82 3.63
N VAL A 50 -8.45 3.03 4.01
CA VAL A 50 -7.74 3.83 5.01
C VAL A 50 -8.71 4.26 6.09
N ASN A 51 -8.25 4.27 7.35
CA ASN A 51 -8.94 4.95 8.43
C ASN A 51 -7.92 5.71 9.27
N ILE A 52 -8.18 6.99 9.52
CA ILE A 52 -7.33 7.86 10.34
C ILE A 52 -8.23 8.48 11.42
N ASP A 53 -7.93 8.17 12.68
CA ASP A 53 -8.67 8.64 13.85
C ASP A 53 -10.19 8.45 13.77
N GLY A 54 -10.62 7.32 13.20
CA GLY A 54 -12.04 6.98 13.06
C GLY A 54 -12.69 7.45 11.75
N GLN A 55 -12.03 8.32 10.98
CA GLN A 55 -12.50 8.75 9.67
C GLN A 55 -11.99 7.77 8.60
N ALA A 56 -12.90 7.11 7.87
CA ALA A 56 -12.56 6.11 6.87
C ALA A 56 -12.75 6.61 5.43
N ALA A 57 -11.89 6.15 4.52
CA ALA A 57 -12.03 6.31 3.09
C ALA A 57 -11.65 5.02 2.34
N THR A 58 -12.23 4.84 1.16
CA THR A 58 -11.85 3.78 0.22
C THR A 58 -11.32 4.41 -1.04
N TRP A 59 -10.10 4.07 -1.43
CA TRP A 59 -9.47 4.55 -2.65
C TRP A 59 -9.39 3.44 -3.68
N GLU A 60 -10.06 3.63 -4.81
CA GLU A 60 -9.95 2.76 -5.98
C GLU A 60 -8.65 3.09 -6.72
N VAL A 61 -7.67 2.19 -6.66
CA VAL A 61 -6.36 2.39 -7.28
C VAL A 61 -6.35 1.70 -8.64
N GLU A 62 -5.98 2.45 -9.68
CA GLU A 62 -5.87 1.89 -11.03
C GLU A 62 -4.70 0.92 -11.13
N GLY A 63 -4.98 -0.23 -11.75
CA GLY A 63 -4.00 -1.26 -12.02
C GLY A 63 -3.26 -1.00 -13.33
N LYS A 64 -1.96 -1.23 -13.33
CA LYS A 64 -1.12 -1.25 -14.52
C LYS A 64 -0.47 -2.61 -14.67
N LYS A 65 -0.58 -3.21 -15.85
CA LYS A 65 0.17 -4.44 -16.17
C LYS A 65 1.66 -4.14 -16.08
N GLU A 66 2.39 -5.01 -15.40
CA GLU A 66 3.82 -4.83 -15.15
C GLU A 66 4.53 -6.19 -15.18
N SER A 67 5.70 -6.21 -15.80
CA SER A 67 6.62 -7.34 -15.76
C SER A 67 7.89 -6.92 -15.01
N ALA A 68 8.29 -7.72 -14.02
CA ALA A 68 9.49 -7.44 -13.23
C ALA A 68 10.53 -8.57 -13.38
N PRO A 69 11.83 -8.27 -13.27
CA PRO A 69 12.89 -9.26 -13.44
C PRO A 69 12.89 -10.31 -12.31
N ASN A 70 13.51 -11.47 -12.56
CA ASN A 70 13.60 -12.59 -11.60
C ASN A 70 14.40 -12.28 -10.34
N TYR A 71 15.35 -11.37 -10.42
CA TYR A 71 16.28 -11.01 -9.35
C TYR A 71 16.23 -9.51 -9.09
N ILE A 72 16.52 -9.14 -7.84
CA ILE A 72 16.65 -7.72 -7.45
C ILE A 72 18.01 -7.25 -7.95
N ASP A 73 18.02 -6.35 -8.93
CA ASP A 73 19.23 -5.82 -9.58
C ASP A 73 20.19 -6.95 -10.03
N LYS A 74 21.49 -6.79 -9.76
CA LYS A 74 22.53 -7.82 -9.99
C LYS A 74 22.69 -8.78 -8.80
N SER A 75 21.76 -8.80 -7.84
CA SER A 75 21.86 -9.64 -6.65
C SER A 75 21.35 -11.06 -6.90
N VAL A 76 21.78 -12.01 -6.07
CA VAL A 76 21.25 -13.39 -6.06
C VAL A 76 19.87 -13.49 -5.39
N LYS A 77 19.36 -12.39 -4.82
CA LYS A 77 18.06 -12.39 -4.12
C LYS A 77 16.94 -12.38 -5.15
N ARG A 78 16.05 -13.37 -5.06
CA ARG A 78 14.84 -13.43 -5.90
C ARG A 78 13.96 -12.22 -5.65
N ASN A 79 13.51 -11.60 -6.73
CA ASN A 79 12.51 -10.56 -6.68
C ASN A 79 11.15 -11.17 -6.34
N PRO A 80 10.49 -10.76 -5.25
CA PRO A 80 9.16 -11.25 -4.92
C PRO A 80 8.07 -10.73 -5.89
N GLU A 81 8.36 -9.68 -6.66
CA GLU A 81 7.47 -9.11 -7.69
C GLU A 81 7.74 -9.66 -9.10
N ARG A 82 8.65 -10.63 -9.25
CA ARG A 82 9.10 -11.17 -10.56
C ARG A 82 7.97 -11.74 -11.42
N GLY A 83 8.06 -11.50 -12.72
CA GLY A 83 7.08 -11.95 -13.71
C GLY A 83 5.96 -10.95 -13.92
N GLU A 84 4.96 -11.38 -14.69
CA GLU A 84 3.83 -10.54 -15.11
C GLU A 84 2.72 -10.52 -14.07
N GLY A 85 2.25 -9.32 -13.73
CA GLY A 85 1.13 -9.11 -12.81
C GLY A 85 0.47 -7.75 -13.03
N MET A 86 -0.53 -7.48 -12.20
CA MET A 86 -1.16 -6.16 -12.12
C MET A 86 -0.60 -5.41 -10.92
N LYS A 87 0.02 -4.26 -11.15
CA LYS A 87 0.60 -3.39 -10.12
C LYS A 87 -0.36 -2.23 -9.83
N TYR A 88 -0.59 -1.97 -8.54
CA TYR A 88 -1.42 -0.89 -8.04
C TYR A 88 -0.56 0.00 -7.14
N SER A 89 -0.37 1.25 -7.54
CA SER A 89 0.46 2.22 -6.84
C SER A 89 -0.38 3.37 -6.32
N LEU A 90 -0.57 3.40 -5.01
CA LEU A 90 -1.23 4.47 -4.29
C LEU A 90 -0.20 5.51 -3.87
N SER A 91 -0.46 6.77 -4.19
CA SER A 91 0.25 7.93 -3.67
C SER A 91 -0.75 9.04 -3.41
N LYS A 92 -1.09 9.27 -2.14
CA LYS A 92 -2.08 10.26 -1.71
C LYS A 92 -1.43 11.26 -0.76
N ARG A 93 -1.69 12.55 -0.99
CA ARG A 93 -1.35 13.61 -0.04
C ARG A 93 -2.55 13.85 0.86
N ILE A 94 -2.32 13.84 2.16
CA ILE A 94 -3.32 14.13 3.19
C ILE A 94 -2.78 15.20 4.13
N TRP A 95 -3.68 15.97 4.71
CA TRP A 95 -3.39 16.95 5.74
C TRP A 95 -3.81 16.40 7.10
N LEU A 96 -2.90 16.40 8.06
CA LEU A 96 -3.13 16.03 9.45
C LEU A 96 -2.75 17.18 10.36
N SER A 97 -3.47 17.35 11.48
CA SER A 97 -2.99 18.23 12.55
C SER A 97 -1.64 17.72 13.09
N PRO A 98 -0.81 18.56 13.69
CA PRO A 98 0.32 18.10 14.48
C PRO A 98 -0.15 17.21 15.63
N GLY A 99 0.62 16.16 15.95
CA GLY A 99 0.31 15.25 17.05
C GLY A 99 0.28 13.77 16.65
N SER A 100 -0.30 12.95 17.52
CA SER A 100 -0.36 11.49 17.37
C SER A 100 -1.63 11.07 16.66
N HIS A 101 -1.49 10.25 15.61
CA HIS A 101 -2.59 9.77 14.79
C HIS A 101 -2.57 8.25 14.67
N ARG A 102 -3.75 7.63 14.82
CA ARG A 102 -3.93 6.19 14.62
C ARG A 102 -4.37 5.95 13.19
N VAL A 103 -3.52 5.28 12.43
CA VAL A 103 -3.73 5.00 10.99
C VAL A 103 -3.91 3.51 10.77
N PHE A 104 -5.04 3.14 10.20
CA PHE A 104 -5.32 1.82 9.67
C PHE A 104 -5.23 1.85 8.15
N PHE A 105 -4.58 0.84 7.57
CA PHE A 105 -4.53 0.60 6.14
C PHE A 105 -4.88 -0.85 5.83
N GLY A 106 -5.77 -1.08 4.87
CA GLY A 106 -6.36 -2.37 4.56
C GLY A 106 -6.37 -2.72 3.08
N LEU A 107 -6.09 -3.99 2.82
CA LEU A 107 -6.22 -4.66 1.52
C LEU A 107 -7.38 -5.67 1.62
N PRO A 108 -8.62 -5.27 1.28
CA PRO A 108 -9.79 -6.14 1.43
C PRO A 108 -9.69 -7.42 0.59
N GLY A 109 -9.07 -7.34 -0.60
CA GLY A 109 -8.85 -8.49 -1.48
C GLY A 109 -8.01 -9.60 -0.87
N ASP A 110 -7.05 -9.22 -0.03
CA ASP A 110 -6.16 -10.17 0.65
C ASP A 110 -6.57 -10.44 2.11
N ARG A 111 -7.58 -9.73 2.61
CA ARG A 111 -8.02 -9.74 4.02
C ARG A 111 -6.88 -9.43 4.98
N VAL A 112 -6.02 -8.49 4.59
CA VAL A 112 -4.87 -8.04 5.37
C VAL A 112 -5.04 -6.58 5.71
N SER A 113 -4.70 -6.20 6.92
CA SER A 113 -4.59 -4.81 7.33
C SER A 113 -3.38 -4.59 8.23
N LYS A 114 -3.02 -3.33 8.40
CA LYS A 114 -2.02 -2.88 9.36
C LYS A 114 -2.50 -1.60 10.00
N GLU A 115 -2.39 -1.55 11.31
CA GLU A 115 -2.64 -0.36 12.10
C GLU A 115 -1.34 0.10 12.74
N VAL A 116 -1.12 1.40 12.75
CA VAL A 116 0.06 2.05 13.33
C VAL A 116 -0.32 3.38 13.97
N VAL A 117 0.52 3.83 14.88
CA VAL A 117 0.47 5.19 15.42
C VAL A 117 1.65 5.96 14.82
N ILE A 118 1.37 7.14 14.27
CA ILE A 118 2.39 8.06 13.76
C ILE A 118 2.32 9.37 14.55
N THR A 119 3.47 10.03 14.71
CA THR A 119 3.55 11.37 15.28
C THR A 119 3.95 12.35 14.19
N VAL A 120 3.08 13.30 13.92
CA VAL A 120 3.24 14.34 12.90
C VAL A 120 3.77 15.61 13.57
N GLU A 121 4.94 16.08 13.13
CA GLU A 121 5.56 17.32 13.59
C GLU A 121 5.25 18.47 12.64
N GLU A 122 5.08 19.69 13.16
CA GLU A 122 4.92 20.88 12.34
C GLU A 122 6.08 21.12 11.37
N GLY A 123 5.76 21.62 10.17
CA GLY A 123 6.73 22.15 9.22
C GLY A 123 7.57 21.12 8.46
N LYS A 124 7.37 19.81 8.67
CA LYS A 124 8.09 18.76 7.93
C LYS A 124 7.13 17.86 7.15
N PRO A 125 7.20 17.84 5.81
CA PRO A 125 6.47 16.84 5.04
C PRO A 125 6.94 15.45 5.45
N SER A 126 6.00 14.55 5.69
CA SER A 126 6.29 13.19 6.14
C SER A 126 5.70 12.15 5.20
N VAL A 127 6.28 10.96 5.21
CA VAL A 127 5.86 9.85 4.35
C VAL A 127 5.48 8.65 5.22
N LEU A 128 4.25 8.18 5.06
CA LEU A 128 3.80 6.90 5.60
C LEU A 128 3.65 5.90 4.44
N GLU A 129 4.50 4.88 4.43
CA GLU A 129 4.55 3.89 3.35
C GLU A 129 4.16 2.50 3.84
N PHE A 130 3.20 1.86 3.17
CA PHE A 130 2.81 0.48 3.40
C PHE A 130 3.38 -0.43 2.31
N LYS A 131 4.23 -1.38 2.70
CA LYS A 131 4.80 -2.39 1.80
C LYS A 131 4.20 -3.77 2.04
N PRO A 132 3.82 -4.51 0.99
CA PRO A 132 3.34 -5.86 1.11
C PRO A 132 4.48 -6.81 1.46
N VAL A 133 4.16 -7.81 2.27
CA VAL A 133 4.94 -9.03 2.40
C VAL A 133 4.11 -10.15 1.80
N TYR A 134 4.49 -10.60 0.62
CA TYR A 134 3.75 -11.63 -0.10
C TYR A 134 3.88 -13.01 0.54
N ARG A 135 2.82 -13.82 0.37
CA ARG A 135 2.80 -15.22 0.84
C ARG A 135 3.94 -16.01 0.20
N ARG A 136 4.47 -16.97 0.96
CA ARG A 136 5.62 -17.80 0.56
C ARG A 136 5.15 -19.14 0.00
N TYR A 137 5.82 -19.59 -1.07
CA TYR A 137 5.87 -21.01 -1.43
C TYR A 137 7.07 -21.67 -0.76
N ARG A 138 6.93 -22.95 -0.39
CA ARG A 138 8.03 -23.75 0.18
C ARG A 138 9.26 -23.79 -0.73
N THR A 139 9.06 -23.84 -2.05
CA THR A 139 10.14 -24.00 -3.04
C THR A 139 10.53 -22.71 -3.77
N GLN A 140 9.68 -21.68 -3.75
CA GLN A 140 9.88 -20.47 -4.57
C GLN A 140 10.05 -19.18 -3.77
N GLY A 141 9.95 -19.21 -2.44
CA GLY A 141 10.03 -18.02 -1.59
C GLY A 141 8.76 -17.16 -1.67
N SER A 142 8.85 -15.89 -1.25
CA SER A 142 7.74 -14.92 -1.39
C SER A 142 7.50 -14.60 -2.86
N ILE A 143 6.25 -14.66 -3.30
CA ILE A 143 5.84 -14.23 -4.64
C ILE A 143 4.44 -13.62 -4.58
N PHE A 144 4.23 -12.56 -5.36
CA PHE A 144 2.97 -11.82 -5.36
C PHE A 144 1.75 -12.62 -5.84
N THR A 145 1.94 -13.69 -6.62
CA THR A 145 0.83 -14.48 -7.19
C THR A 145 -0.04 -15.18 -6.14
N ARG A 146 0.40 -15.33 -4.90
CA ARG A 146 -0.45 -15.84 -3.80
C ARG A 146 -1.13 -14.75 -2.99
N GLY A 147 -0.98 -13.50 -3.39
CA GLY A 147 -1.44 -12.35 -2.64
C GLY A 147 -0.58 -12.01 -1.42
N VAL A 148 -1.08 -11.05 -0.66
CA VAL A 148 -0.38 -10.43 0.47
C VAL A 148 -0.61 -11.26 1.74
N SER A 149 0.46 -11.50 2.50
CA SER A 149 0.39 -12.19 3.79
C SER A 149 0.23 -11.22 4.96
N ARG A 150 0.93 -10.08 4.88
CA ARG A 150 0.91 -9.01 5.88
C ARG A 150 1.45 -7.73 5.25
N LEU A 151 1.23 -6.61 5.92
CA LEU A 151 1.78 -5.31 5.55
C LEU A 151 2.87 -4.91 6.55
N LYS A 152 3.89 -4.22 6.04
CA LYS A 152 4.85 -3.46 6.84
C LYS A 152 4.59 -1.98 6.63
N ALA A 153 4.57 -1.20 7.70
CA ALA A 153 4.43 0.24 7.63
C ALA A 153 5.77 0.90 7.92
N PHE A 154 6.10 1.96 7.19
CA PHE A 154 7.33 2.73 7.36
C PHE A 154 6.97 4.20 7.54
N TRP A 155 7.44 4.80 8.63
CA TRP A 155 7.35 6.23 8.88
C TRP A 155 8.67 6.89 8.53
N ASN A 156 8.69 7.74 7.51
CA ASN A 156 9.90 8.42 7.03
C ASN A 156 11.07 7.44 6.79
N GLY A 157 10.75 6.24 6.27
CA GLY A 157 11.72 5.17 6.01
C GLY A 157 12.03 4.24 7.18
N THR A 158 11.59 4.58 8.40
CA THR A 158 11.76 3.72 9.59
C THR A 158 10.60 2.75 9.74
N LEU A 159 10.91 1.46 9.88
CA LEU A 159 9.92 0.41 10.08
C LEU A 159 9.16 0.63 11.40
N LEU A 160 7.83 0.70 11.32
CA LEU A 160 6.94 0.75 12.47
C LEU A 160 6.61 -0.67 12.96
N PRO A 161 6.38 -0.85 14.28
CA PRO A 161 5.96 -2.12 14.86
C PRO A 161 4.65 -2.64 14.26
#